data_AF-A0A6J2J8Z0-F1
#
_entry.id   AF-A0A6J2J8Z0-F1
#
_cell.length_a   1.000
_cell.length_b   1.000
_cell.length_c   1.000
_cell.angle_alpha   90.00
_cell.angle_beta   90.00
_cell.angle_gamma   90.00
#
_symmetry.space_group_name_H-M   'P 1'
#
loop_
_entity.id
_entity.type
_entity.pdbx_description
1 polymer ?
#
loop_
_entity_poly.entity_id
_entity_poly.type
_entity_poly.pdbx_seq_one_letter_code
_entity_poly.pdbx_strand_id
1 'polypeptide(L)'
;MDCVKEYEWKMRTHCIDPKKKVLQSFKKLHRTRMKVFEGDERALLAARIKINEEFRKNKNVQNENSIKAMIAFGEDIERELRTQVIQAREIKPGVYEARITDDTVKLDNIPFNDHAILEDGTEAPRPCCQDKTK
;
A
#
# COMPACT_ATOMS: atom_id res chain seq x y z
N MET A 1 -40.17 30.21 -7.42
CA MET A 1 -39.43 30.68 -6.23
C MET A 1 -38.76 29.46 -5.59
N ASP A 2 -37.95 28.72 -6.35
CA ASP A 2 -37.56 27.35 -5.99
C ASP A 2 -36.05 27.10 -6.04
N CYS A 3 -35.27 28.06 -6.57
CA CYS A 3 -33.81 27.95 -6.70
C CYS A 3 -33.07 28.08 -5.34
N VAL A 4 -33.58 28.89 -4.42
CA VAL A 4 -32.91 29.14 -3.12
C VAL A 4 -32.94 27.90 -2.23
N LYS A 5 -34.03 27.12 -2.26
CA LYS A 5 -34.17 25.90 -1.46
C LYS A 5 -33.30 24.75 -1.95
N GLU A 6 -32.99 24.69 -3.25
CA GLU A 6 -32.10 23.68 -3.83
C GLU A 6 -30.63 23.93 -3.46
N TYR A 7 -30.21 25.21 -3.40
CA TYR A 7 -28.87 25.59 -2.94
C TYR A 7 -28.65 25.30 -1.45
N GLU A 8 -29.65 25.55 -0.59
CA GLU A 8 -29.56 25.21 0.83
C GLU A 8 -29.46 23.70 1.09
N TRP A 9 -30.13 22.87 0.28
CA TRP A 9 -30.02 21.41 0.34
C TRP A 9 -28.65 20.89 -0.12
N LYS A 10 -28.06 21.48 -1.18
CA LYS A 10 -26.69 21.18 -1.62
C LYS A 10 -25.62 21.61 -0.61
N MET A 11 -25.86 22.68 0.16
CA MET A 11 -24.95 23.08 1.25
C MET A 11 -25.07 22.21 2.51
N ARG A 12 -26.23 21.59 2.76
CA ARG A 12 -26.47 20.76 3.95
C ARG A 12 -25.82 19.36 3.88
N THR A 13 -25.40 18.91 2.69
CA THR A 13 -24.80 17.58 2.45
C THR A 13 -23.26 17.58 2.45
N HIS A 14 -22.60 18.74 2.62
CA HIS A 14 -21.14 18.85 2.43
C HIS A 14 -20.31 19.07 3.72
N CYS A 15 -20.90 18.93 4.90
CA CYS A 15 -20.14 18.96 6.15
C CYS A 15 -19.49 17.59 6.40
N ILE A 16 -18.30 17.37 5.84
CA ILE A 16 -17.49 16.18 6.15
C ILE A 16 -17.04 16.29 7.61
N ASP A 17 -17.61 15.48 8.50
CA ASP A 17 -17.14 15.37 9.89
C ASP A 17 -15.71 14.79 9.90
N PRO A 18 -14.69 15.56 10.35
CA PRO A 18 -13.31 15.10 10.40
C PRO A 18 -13.16 13.84 11.26
N LYS A 19 -13.93 13.71 12.35
CA LYS A 19 -13.88 12.53 13.23
C LYS A 19 -14.34 11.27 12.49
N LYS A 20 -15.41 11.40 11.68
CA LYS A 20 -15.91 10.30 10.86
C LYS A 20 -14.86 9.85 9.85
N LYS A 21 -14.15 10.78 9.19
CA LYS A 21 -13.07 10.46 8.24
C LYS A 21 -11.87 9.81 8.90
N VAL A 22 -11.44 10.30 10.08
CA VAL A 22 -10.36 9.68 10.86
C VAL A 22 -10.70 8.22 11.20
N LEU A 23 -11.92 7.97 11.69
CA LEU A 23 -12.37 6.61 12.02
C LEU A 23 -12.50 5.70 10.79
N GLN A 24 -12.90 6.27 9.64
CA GLN A 24 -12.92 5.53 8.38
C GLN A 24 -11.52 5.12 7.95
N SER A 25 -10.54 6.04 7.97
CA SER A 25 -9.14 5.76 7.65
C SER A 25 -8.55 4.70 8.60
N PHE A 26 -8.77 4.84 9.91
CA PHE A 26 -8.37 3.85 10.92
C PHE A 26 -8.92 2.45 10.64
N LYS A 27 -10.22 2.34 10.37
CA LYS A 27 -10.87 1.06 10.03
C LYS A 27 -10.36 0.50 8.71
N LYS A 28 -10.08 1.35 7.73
CA LYS A 28 -9.56 0.95 6.41
C LYS A 28 -8.18 0.31 6.57
N LEU A 29 -7.24 0.97 7.25
CA LEU A 29 -5.92 0.41 7.57
C LEU A 29 -6.00 -0.94 8.30
N HIS A 30 -6.90 -1.05 9.28
CA HIS A 30 -7.10 -2.33 9.98
C HIS A 30 -7.62 -3.45 9.07
N ARG A 31 -8.51 -3.13 8.13
CA ARG A 31 -8.99 -4.12 7.13
C ARG A 31 -7.88 -4.49 6.16
N THR A 32 -7.12 -3.51 5.68
CA THR A 32 -6.03 -3.72 4.72
C THR A 32 -4.94 -4.59 5.33
N ARG A 33 -4.52 -4.35 6.58
CA ARG A 33 -3.52 -5.21 7.23
C ARG A 33 -3.99 -6.66 7.40
N MET A 34 -5.29 -6.90 7.62
CA MET A 34 -5.83 -8.27 7.73
C MET A 34 -5.79 -9.00 6.39
N LYS A 35 -6.00 -8.28 5.28
CA LYS A 35 -5.92 -8.85 3.93
C LYS A 35 -4.48 -9.09 3.50
N VAL A 36 -3.61 -8.08 3.66
CA VAL A 36 -2.22 -8.08 3.19
C VAL A 36 -1.34 -9.04 3.98
N PHE A 37 -1.56 -9.17 5.30
CA PHE A 37 -0.77 -10.03 6.18
C PHE A 37 -1.51 -11.31 6.60
N GLU A 38 -2.43 -11.81 5.79
CA GLU A 38 -3.24 -12.98 6.15
C GLU A 38 -2.33 -14.19 6.46
N GLY A 39 -2.61 -14.88 7.56
CA GLY A 39 -1.82 -16.04 8.01
C GLY A 39 -0.45 -15.71 8.61
N ASP A 40 -0.01 -14.45 8.61
CA ASP A 40 1.21 -14.00 9.30
C ASP A 40 0.85 -13.29 10.61
N GLU A 41 0.67 -14.08 11.67
CA GLU A 41 0.29 -13.57 13.00
C GLU A 41 1.28 -12.55 13.56
N ARG A 42 2.57 -12.71 13.25
CA ARG A 42 3.60 -11.77 13.71
C ARG A 42 3.45 -10.42 13.04
N ALA A 43 3.28 -10.40 11.72
CA ALA A 43 3.06 -9.15 10.98
C ALA A 43 1.70 -8.52 11.34
N LEU A 44 0.64 -9.31 11.49
CA LEU A 44 -0.68 -8.85 11.91
C LEU A 44 -0.65 -8.15 13.27
N LEU A 45 0.06 -8.73 14.25
CA LEU A 45 0.22 -8.15 15.58
C LEU A 45 1.09 -6.89 15.55
N ALA A 46 2.22 -6.92 14.85
CA ALA A 46 3.10 -5.76 14.73
C ALA A 46 2.38 -4.57 14.08
N ALA A 47 1.66 -4.80 12.98
CA ALA A 47 0.85 -3.80 12.31
C ALA A 47 -0.27 -3.28 13.23
N ARG A 48 -0.91 -4.15 14.04
CA ARG A 48 -1.91 -3.72 15.03
C ARG A 48 -1.35 -2.75 16.05
N ILE A 49 -0.20 -3.07 16.63
CA ILE A 49 0.43 -2.26 17.64
C ILE A 49 0.79 -0.90 17.03
N LYS A 50 1.43 -0.90 15.85
CA LYS A 50 1.88 0.32 15.19
C LYS A 50 0.75 1.26 14.79
N ILE A 51 -0.33 0.73 14.18
CA ILE A 51 -1.52 1.53 13.84
C ILE A 51 -2.10 2.17 15.10
N ASN A 52 -2.27 1.39 16.18
CA ASN A 52 -2.84 1.93 17.42
C ASN A 52 -1.93 2.97 18.08
N GLU A 53 -0.62 2.76 18.06
CA GLU A 53 0.38 3.69 18.61
C GLU A 53 0.31 5.04 17.89
N GLU A 54 0.37 5.06 16.56
CA GLU A 54 0.38 6.31 15.78
C GLU A 54 -0.94 7.08 15.91
N PHE A 55 -2.08 6.40 15.91
CA PHE A 55 -3.37 7.07 16.13
C PHE A 55 -3.53 7.60 17.55
N ARG A 56 -2.98 6.92 18.57
CA ARG A 56 -2.97 7.42 19.96
C ARG A 56 -2.06 8.63 20.11
N LYS A 57 -0.87 8.59 19.50
CA LYS A 57 0.10 9.70 19.51
C LYS A 57 -0.51 10.99 18.97
N ASN A 58 -1.31 10.89 17.92
CA ASN A 58 -1.91 12.04 17.23
C ASN A 58 -3.34 12.39 17.71
N LYS A 59 -3.85 11.75 18.77
CA LYS A 59 -5.24 11.93 19.25
C LYS A 59 -5.60 13.38 19.60
N ASN A 60 -4.63 14.17 20.06
CA ASN A 60 -4.85 15.53 20.58
C ASN A 60 -4.66 16.64 19.54
N VAL A 61 -4.37 16.30 18.28
CA VAL A 61 -4.20 17.28 17.20
C VAL A 61 -5.53 18.00 16.95
N GLN A 62 -5.53 19.34 17.06
CA GLN A 62 -6.74 20.18 16.89
C GLN A 62 -6.77 20.94 15.56
N ASN A 63 -5.61 21.08 14.89
CA ASN A 63 -5.53 21.81 13.64
C ASN A 63 -6.19 21.02 12.49
N GLU A 64 -7.18 21.62 11.84
CA GLU A 64 -7.96 20.96 10.79
C GLU A 64 -7.11 20.56 9.57
N ASN A 65 -6.16 21.41 9.16
CA ASN A 65 -5.27 21.12 8.04
C ASN A 65 -4.34 19.95 8.36
N SER A 66 -3.82 19.90 9.60
CA SER A 66 -3.03 18.76 10.07
C SER A 66 -3.83 17.47 10.09
N ILE A 67 -5.10 17.51 10.52
CA ILE A 67 -5.99 16.34 10.50
C ILE A 67 -6.21 15.84 9.07
N LYS A 68 -6.46 16.76 8.11
CA LYS A 68 -6.63 16.41 6.69
C LYS A 68 -5.37 15.76 6.12
N ALA A 69 -4.19 16.32 6.41
CA ALA A 69 -2.92 15.75 5.96
C ALA A 69 -2.67 14.35 6.55
N MET A 70 -2.97 14.14 7.84
CA MET A 70 -2.84 12.83 8.49
C MET A 70 -3.82 11.79 7.93
N ILE A 71 -5.04 12.19 7.57
CA ILE A 71 -6.00 11.30 6.89
C ILE A 71 -5.46 10.87 5.53
N ALA A 72 -5.00 11.83 4.72
CA ALA A 72 -4.43 11.56 3.40
C ALA A 72 -3.22 10.62 3.50
N PHE A 73 -2.33 10.87 4.46
CA PHE A 73 -1.18 10.00 4.73
C PHE A 73 -1.61 8.56 5.09
N GLY A 74 -2.65 8.39 5.91
CA GLY A 74 -3.19 7.07 6.21
C GLY A 74 -3.81 6.37 4.99
N GLU A 75 -4.43 7.13 4.08
CA GLU A 75 -4.96 6.60 2.81
C GLU A 75 -3.84 6.20 1.84
N ASP A 76 -2.72 6.94 1.82
CA ASP A 76 -1.55 6.61 1.03
C ASP A 76 -0.87 5.33 1.53
N ILE A 77 -0.67 5.19 2.84
CA ILE A 77 -0.15 3.96 3.45
C ILE A 77 -1.07 2.78 3.12
N GLU A 78 -2.39 2.98 3.22
CA GLU A 78 -3.34 1.92 2.90
C GLU A 78 -3.22 1.45 1.46
N ARG A 79 -3.05 2.38 0.51
CA ARG A 79 -2.81 2.07 -0.89
C ARG A 79 -1.50 1.32 -1.06
N GLU A 80 -0.41 1.81 -0.47
CA GLU A 80 0.91 1.21 -0.54
C GLU A 80 0.93 -0.23 -0.05
N LEU A 81 0.34 -0.49 1.13
CA LEU A 81 0.20 -1.84 1.68
C LEU A 81 -0.53 -2.78 0.73
N ARG A 82 -1.61 -2.31 0.10
CA ARG A 82 -2.44 -3.15 -0.78
C ARG A 82 -1.78 -3.42 -2.13
N THR A 83 -1.01 -2.46 -2.65
CA THR A 83 -0.49 -2.51 -4.03
C THR A 83 0.95 -2.97 -4.15
N GLN A 84 1.78 -2.74 -3.12
CA GLN A 84 3.23 -2.95 -3.19
C GLN A 84 3.72 -4.10 -2.30
N VAL A 85 2.96 -4.48 -1.26
CA VAL A 85 3.37 -5.55 -0.35
C VAL A 85 2.80 -6.88 -0.82
N ILE A 86 3.69 -7.87 -1.02
CA ILE A 86 3.33 -9.26 -1.28
C ILE A 86 3.89 -10.15 -0.17
N GLN A 87 3.22 -11.28 0.09
CA GLN A 87 3.71 -12.29 1.03
C GLN A 87 4.34 -13.45 0.26
N ALA A 88 5.44 -13.99 0.77
CA ALA A 88 6.00 -15.25 0.29
C ALA A 88 5.90 -16.29 1.41
N ARG A 89 5.31 -17.45 1.11
CA ARG A 89 5.14 -18.55 2.06
C ARG A 89 5.95 -19.75 1.61
N GLU A 90 6.74 -20.32 2.51
CA GLU A 90 7.44 -21.57 2.24
C GLU A 90 6.43 -22.73 2.18
N ILE A 91 6.40 -23.45 1.06
CA ILE A 91 5.56 -24.63 0.85
C ILE A 91 6.36 -25.93 0.94
N LYS A 92 7.65 -25.87 0.59
CA LYS A 92 8.64 -26.96 0.67
C LYS A 92 10.01 -26.34 0.99
N PRO A 93 10.97 -27.11 1.51
CA PRO A 93 12.31 -26.61 1.75
C PRO A 93 12.89 -25.90 0.53
N GLY A 94 13.11 -24.59 0.65
CA GLY A 94 13.66 -23.76 -0.43
C GLY A 94 12.70 -23.40 -1.57
N VAL A 95 11.40 -23.72 -1.45
CA VAL A 95 10.37 -23.34 -2.44
C VAL A 95 9.31 -22.48 -1.78
N TYR A 96 9.15 -21.27 -2.31
CA TYR A 96 8.23 -20.26 -1.78
C TYR A 96 7.12 -19.96 -2.79
N GLU A 97 5.89 -19.86 -2.29
CA GLU A 97 4.73 -19.38 -3.03
C GLU A 97 4.54 -17.89 -2.73
N ALA A 98 4.56 -17.05 -3.77
CA ALA A 98 4.25 -15.64 -3.66
C ALA A 98 2.74 -15.42 -3.78
N ARG A 99 2.15 -14.78 -2.78
CA ARG A 99 0.75 -14.38 -2.77
C ARG A 99 0.59 -12.99 -3.38
N ILE A 100 0.26 -12.96 -4.66
CA ILE A 100 0.00 -11.74 -5.43
C ILE A 100 -1.52 -11.57 -5.54
N THR A 101 -2.02 -10.39 -5.15
CA THR A 101 -3.45 -10.05 -5.25
C THR A 101 -3.76 -9.27 -6.52
N ASP A 102 -5.04 -9.15 -6.89
CA ASP A 102 -5.47 -8.34 -8.05
C ASP A 102 -5.11 -6.86 -7.90
N ASP A 103 -5.03 -6.40 -6.65
CA ASP A 103 -4.66 -5.03 -6.34
C ASP A 103 -3.15 -4.76 -6.44
N THR A 104 -2.33 -5.82 -6.46
CA THR A 104 -0.88 -5.69 -6.53
C THR A 104 -0.50 -5.08 -7.87
N VAL A 105 0.26 -3.99 -7.85
CA VAL A 105 0.72 -3.34 -9.09
C VAL A 105 1.74 -4.24 -9.77
N LYS A 106 1.49 -4.56 -11.04
CA LYS A 106 2.38 -5.33 -11.90
C LYS A 106 2.95 -4.39 -12.95
N LEU A 107 4.25 -4.47 -13.17
CA LEU A 107 4.92 -3.74 -14.24
C LEU A 107 4.87 -4.56 -15.53
N ASP A 108 5.07 -3.89 -16.66
CA ASP A 108 5.17 -4.57 -17.94
C ASP A 108 6.39 -5.49 -17.94
N ASN A 109 6.13 -6.77 -18.20
CA ASN A 109 7.19 -7.76 -18.28
C ASN A 109 7.92 -7.58 -19.63
N ILE A 110 9.17 -7.16 -19.56
CA ILE A 110 10.07 -7.13 -20.71
C ILE A 110 10.77 -8.48 -20.75
N PRO A 111 10.59 -9.28 -21.82
CA PRO A 111 11.26 -10.56 -21.94
C PRO A 111 12.77 -10.39 -21.80
N PHE A 112 13.39 -11.31 -21.05
CA PHE A 112 14.83 -11.36 -20.93
C PHE A 112 15.47 -11.52 -22.33
N ASN A 113 16.48 -10.70 -22.61
CA ASN A 113 17.22 -10.70 -23.86
C ASN A 113 18.73 -10.70 -23.56
N ASP A 114 19.41 -11.81 -23.86
CA ASP A 114 20.85 -11.97 -23.70
C ASP A 114 21.68 -10.94 -24.49
N HIS A 115 21.09 -10.34 -25.52
CA HIS A 115 21.72 -9.35 -26.39
C HIS A 115 21.21 -7.92 -26.13
N ALA A 116 20.57 -7.67 -24.98
CA ALA A 116 20.16 -6.33 -24.61
C ALA A 116 21.37 -5.39 -24.47
N ILE A 117 21.34 -4.27 -25.17
CA ILE A 117 22.33 -3.20 -25.02
C ILE A 117 21.87 -2.33 -23.85
N LEU A 118 22.59 -2.41 -22.73
CA LEU A 118 22.34 -1.61 -21.53
C LEU A 118 22.90 -0.20 -21.73
N GLU A 119 22.06 0.84 -21.66
CA GLU A 119 22.46 2.24 -21.89
C GLU A 119 23.23 2.87 -20.71
N ASP A 120 23.26 2.18 -19.58
CA ASP A 120 23.84 2.58 -18.30
C ASP A 120 25.37 2.38 -18.20
N GLY A 121 26.02 2.01 -19.31
CA GLY A 121 27.48 1.84 -19.39
C GLY A 121 28.01 0.57 -18.71
N THR A 122 27.11 -0.31 -18.27
CA THR A 122 27.45 -1.61 -17.69
C THR A 122 27.83 -2.58 -18.82
N GLU A 123 29.10 -2.98 -18.90
CA GLU A 123 29.56 -3.98 -19.89
C GLU A 123 28.82 -5.32 -19.70
N ALA A 124 28.46 -5.97 -20.82
CA ALA A 124 27.78 -7.26 -20.80
C ALA A 124 28.53 -8.31 -19.96
N PRO A 125 27.83 -9.24 -19.29
CA PRO A 125 28.46 -10.25 -18.47
C PRO A 125 29.48 -11.05 -19.28
N ARG A 126 30.70 -11.17 -18.75
CA ARG A 126 31.74 -12.04 -19.33
C ARG A 126 31.25 -13.49 -19.28
N PRO A 127 31.59 -14.33 -20.28
CA PRO A 127 31.13 -15.71 -20.32
C PRO A 127 31.52 -16.46 -19.05
N CYS A 128 30.60 -17.27 -18.53
CA CYS A 128 30.85 -18.08 -17.35
C CYS A 128 31.93 -19.12 -17.67
N CYS A 129 32.73 -19.51 -16.68
CA CYS A 129 33.89 -20.39 -16.90
C CYS A 129 33.54 -21.79 -17.47
N GLN A 130 32.25 -22.13 -17.58
CA GLN A 130 31.77 -23.42 -18.06
C GLN A 130 31.60 -23.49 -19.58
N ASP A 131 31.64 -22.36 -20.29
CA ASP A 131 31.44 -22.31 -21.74
C ASP A 131 32.70 -22.60 -22.58
N LYS A 132 33.83 -22.96 -21.94
CA LYS A 132 35.13 -23.13 -22.61
C LYS A 132 35.42 -24.55 -23.13
N THR A 133 34.45 -25.45 -23.09
CA THR A 133 34.61 -26.83 -23.58
C THR A 133 33.62 -27.16 -24.67
N LYS A 134 33.96 -26.80 -25.91
CA LYS A 134 33.67 -27.63 -27.08
C LYS A 134 34.67 -27.37 -28.20
#